data_AF-A0A2J9VI37-F1
#
_entry.id   AF-A0A2J9VI37-F1
#
_cell.length_a   1.000
_cell.length_b   1.000
_cell.length_c   1.000
_cell.angle_alpha   90.00
_cell.angle_beta   90.00
_cell.angle_gamma   90.00
#
_symmetry.space_group_name_H-M   'P 1'
#
loop_
_entity.id
_entity.type
_entity.pdbx_description
1 polymer ?
#
loop_
_entity_poly.entity_id
_entity_poly.type
_entity_poly.pdbx_seq_one_letter_code
_entity_poly.pdbx_strand_id
1 'polypeptide(L)'
;MNELHLWLNEVHDWYQNQNREHVVMLQPLIFNVPDQIWGPEVNETQSKAIACWLDACLRQFEHYRNLDTAQAQQYLNLAYGRFQLCVAQPECDLELKSWCMRRMQQLMVLSLEHLNHQPDGQIHSKALIEAHIQFMAFHAWNDDQGVVHRDHR
;
A
#
# COMPACT_ATOMS: atom_id res chain seq x y z
N MET A 1 12.01 -20.31 -12.95
CA MET A 1 11.56 -18.90 -12.93
C MET A 1 10.94 -18.66 -11.56
N ASN A 2 11.36 -17.63 -10.84
CA ASN A 2 10.88 -17.37 -9.46
C ASN A 2 9.41 -16.91 -9.50
N GLU A 3 8.59 -17.32 -8.53
CA GLU A 3 7.16 -16.97 -8.40
C GLU A 3 6.89 -15.47 -8.55
N LEU A 4 7.77 -14.63 -8.01
CA LEU A 4 7.68 -13.16 -8.16
C LEU A 4 7.71 -12.72 -9.63
N HIS A 5 8.54 -13.35 -10.46
CA HIS A 5 8.65 -12.99 -11.89
C HIS A 5 7.44 -13.49 -12.69
N LEU A 6 6.87 -14.64 -12.31
CA LEU A 6 5.65 -15.15 -12.93
C LEU A 6 4.48 -14.20 -12.64
N TRP A 7 4.29 -13.85 -11.37
CA TRP A 7 3.25 -12.91 -10.95
C TRP A 7 3.42 -11.53 -11.61
N LEU A 8 4.65 -11.00 -11.67
CA LEU A 8 4.93 -9.72 -12.33
C LEU A 8 4.58 -9.76 -13.83
N ASN A 9 4.87 -10.86 -14.52
CA ASN A 9 4.52 -11.01 -15.91
C ASN A 9 3.00 -11.06 -16.10
N GLU A 10 2.28 -11.80 -15.26
CA GLU A 10 0.80 -11.85 -15.30
C GLU A 10 0.17 -10.46 -15.09
N VAL A 11 0.69 -9.71 -14.11
CA VAL A 11 0.26 -8.33 -13.85
C VAL A 11 0.59 -7.42 -15.03
N HIS A 12 1.77 -7.55 -15.62
CA HIS A 12 2.16 -6.76 -16.78
C HIS A 12 1.31 -7.06 -18.01
N ASP A 13 1.04 -8.34 -18.26
CA ASP A 13 0.17 -8.80 -19.34
C ASP A 13 -1.25 -8.23 -19.17
N TRP A 14 -1.74 -8.15 -17.93
CA TRP A 14 -3.01 -7.47 -17.65
C TRP A 14 -2.96 -5.98 -18.06
N TYR A 15 -1.91 -5.25 -17.65
CA TYR A 15 -1.75 -3.84 -17.98
C TYR A 15 -1.59 -3.57 -19.48
N GLN A 16 -0.99 -4.49 -20.23
CA GLN A 16 -0.80 -4.35 -21.67
C GLN A 16 -2.04 -4.72 -22.49
N ASN A 17 -2.77 -5.76 -22.07
CA ASN A 17 -3.79 -6.39 -22.93
C ASN A 17 -5.22 -5.93 -22.64
N GLN A 18 -5.49 -5.25 -21.52
CA GLN A 18 -6.88 -4.97 -21.11
C GLN A 18 -7.35 -3.54 -21.40
N ASN A 19 -8.49 -3.46 -22.10
CA ASN A 19 -9.39 -2.32 -22.03
C ASN A 19 -9.83 -2.18 -20.56
N ARG A 20 -9.86 -0.95 -20.02
CA ARG A 20 -10.06 -0.63 -18.58
C ARG A 20 -11.33 -1.19 -17.93
N GLU A 21 -12.18 -1.88 -18.70
CA GLU A 21 -13.48 -2.42 -18.31
C GLU A 21 -13.41 -3.68 -17.43
N HIS A 22 -12.28 -4.38 -17.41
CA HIS A 22 -12.13 -5.66 -16.68
C HIS A 22 -11.30 -5.54 -15.40
N VAL A 23 -11.41 -4.41 -14.70
CA VAL A 23 -10.67 -4.13 -13.47
C VAL A 23 -10.85 -5.24 -12.41
N VAL A 24 -12.04 -5.83 -12.28
CA VAL A 24 -12.33 -6.93 -11.33
C VAL A 24 -11.38 -8.14 -11.52
N MET A 25 -10.87 -8.36 -12.74
CA MET A 25 -9.90 -9.45 -13.01
C MET A 25 -8.55 -9.27 -12.31
N LEU A 26 -8.26 -8.10 -11.73
CA LEU A 26 -7.07 -7.88 -10.90
C LEU A 26 -7.18 -8.51 -9.50
N GLN A 27 -8.39 -8.85 -9.02
CA GLN A 27 -8.58 -9.35 -7.66
C GLN A 27 -7.74 -10.59 -7.33
N PRO A 28 -7.67 -11.63 -8.20
CA PRO A 28 -6.81 -12.78 -7.95
C PRO A 28 -5.33 -12.40 -7.81
N LEU A 29 -4.86 -11.40 -8.57
CA LEU A 29 -3.48 -10.93 -8.53
C LEU A 29 -3.18 -10.16 -7.23
N ILE A 30 -4.17 -9.46 -6.67
CA ILE A 30 -4.05 -8.77 -5.38
C ILE A 30 -3.96 -9.79 -4.23
N PHE A 31 -4.82 -10.81 -4.24
CA PHE A 31 -4.94 -11.77 -3.13
C PHE A 31 -3.89 -12.88 -3.17
N ASN A 32 -3.35 -13.22 -4.35
CA ASN A 32 -2.30 -14.23 -4.52
C ASN A 32 -0.94 -13.60 -4.81
N VAL A 33 -0.66 -12.44 -4.20
CA VAL A 33 0.65 -11.81 -4.32
C VAL A 33 1.71 -12.68 -3.62
N PRO A 34 2.85 -13.00 -4.26
CA PRO A 34 3.89 -13.83 -3.66
C PRO A 34 4.55 -13.13 -2.47
N ASP A 35 4.80 -13.84 -1.36
CA ASP A 35 5.40 -13.24 -0.15
C ASP A 35 6.78 -12.63 -0.39
N GLN A 36 7.49 -13.08 -1.42
CA GLN A 36 8.81 -12.56 -1.82
C GLN A 36 8.77 -11.06 -2.17
N ILE A 37 7.60 -10.52 -2.53
CA ILE A 37 7.40 -9.08 -2.76
C ILE A 37 7.68 -8.25 -1.49
N TRP A 38 7.45 -8.83 -0.31
CA TRP A 38 7.59 -8.19 1.01
C TRP A 38 8.88 -8.65 1.72
N GLY A 39 9.84 -9.20 0.97
CA GLY A 39 11.11 -9.67 1.52
C GLY A 39 11.92 -8.54 2.19
N PRO A 40 12.88 -8.90 3.06
CA PRO A 40 13.62 -7.95 3.89
C PRO A 40 14.51 -6.98 3.09
N GLU A 41 15.09 -7.45 1.99
CA GLU A 41 15.84 -6.63 1.04
C GLU A 41 14.92 -6.18 -0.08
N VAL A 42 14.98 -4.89 -0.46
CA VAL A 42 14.26 -4.37 -1.62
C VAL A 42 15.21 -4.14 -2.78
N ASN A 43 15.03 -4.94 -3.81
CA ASN A 43 15.60 -4.68 -5.13
C ASN A 43 14.59 -3.96 -6.04
N GLU A 44 15.05 -3.54 -7.22
CA GLU A 44 14.20 -2.88 -8.21
C GLU A 44 12.96 -3.70 -8.60
N THR A 45 13.08 -5.03 -8.64
CA THR A 45 11.99 -5.93 -9.02
C THR A 45 10.89 -5.93 -7.96
N GLN A 46 11.24 -6.00 -6.68
CA GLN A 46 10.28 -5.91 -5.59
C GLN A 46 9.65 -4.52 -5.54
N SER A 47 10.42 -3.44 -5.70
CA SER A 47 9.88 -2.08 -5.76
C SER A 47 8.81 -1.92 -6.84
N LYS A 48 9.08 -2.44 -8.05
CA LYS A 48 8.11 -2.47 -9.16
C LYS A 48 6.89 -3.31 -8.81
N ALA A 49 7.09 -4.49 -8.23
CA ALA A 49 5.99 -5.36 -7.83
C ALA A 49 5.08 -4.70 -6.78
N ILE A 50 5.65 -4.07 -5.75
CA ILE A 50 4.89 -3.36 -4.70
C ILE A 50 4.08 -2.22 -5.31
N ALA A 51 4.68 -1.44 -6.22
CA ALA A 51 3.99 -0.37 -6.92
C ALA A 51 2.83 -0.90 -7.77
N CYS A 52 3.04 -2.00 -8.51
CA CYS A 52 1.99 -2.63 -9.32
C CYS A 52 0.85 -3.20 -8.46
N TRP A 53 1.18 -3.81 -7.32
CA TRP A 53 0.20 -4.32 -6.36
C TRP A 53 -0.65 -3.19 -5.75
N LEU A 54 0.01 -2.09 -5.35
CA LEU A 54 -0.69 -0.90 -4.85
C LEU A 54 -1.61 -0.30 -5.92
N ASP A 55 -1.13 -0.14 -7.16
CA ASP A 55 -1.95 0.36 -8.27
C ASP A 55 -3.18 -0.52 -8.51
N ALA A 56 -3.02 -1.85 -8.44
CA ALA A 56 -4.14 -2.78 -8.55
C ALA A 56 -5.17 -2.59 -7.44
N CYS A 57 -4.73 -2.41 -6.18
CA CYS A 57 -5.62 -2.11 -5.05
C CYS A 57 -6.38 -0.79 -5.25
N LEU A 58 -5.68 0.26 -5.70
CA LEU A 58 -6.28 1.57 -5.94
C LEU A 58 -7.30 1.53 -7.09
N ARG A 59 -7.05 0.72 -8.13
CA ARG A 59 -8.02 0.49 -9.20
C ARG A 59 -9.27 -0.23 -8.73
N GLN A 60 -9.15 -1.22 -7.84
CA GLN A 60 -10.32 -1.82 -7.21
C GLN A 60 -11.09 -0.80 -6.37
N PHE A 61 -10.38 0.00 -5.57
CA PHE A 61 -11.00 1.08 -4.81
C PHE A 61 -11.81 2.01 -5.72
N GLU A 62 -11.22 2.54 -6.80
CA GLU A 62 -11.92 3.43 -7.72
C GLU A 62 -13.12 2.77 -8.40
N HIS A 63 -13.00 1.50 -8.75
CA HIS A 63 -14.11 0.72 -9.32
C HIS A 63 -15.29 0.63 -8.35
N TYR A 64 -15.02 0.27 -7.10
CA TYR A 64 -16.06 0.05 -6.09
C TYR A 64 -16.54 1.33 -5.40
N ARG A 65 -15.81 2.45 -5.50
CA ARG A 65 -16.07 3.69 -4.75
C ARG A 65 -17.54 4.11 -4.70
N ASN A 66 -18.25 3.98 -5.83
CA ASN A 66 -19.67 4.33 -5.94
C ASN A 66 -20.61 3.11 -6.05
N LEU A 67 -20.07 1.89 -6.17
CA LEU A 67 -20.84 0.66 -6.32
C LEU A 67 -21.05 -0.04 -4.98
N ASP A 68 -19.99 -0.14 -4.19
CA ASP A 68 -19.97 -0.74 -2.85
C ASP A 68 -18.91 0.00 -2.02
N THR A 69 -19.38 0.93 -1.19
CA THR A 69 -18.52 1.82 -0.41
C THR A 69 -17.74 1.06 0.66
N ALA A 70 -18.29 -0.05 1.17
CA ALA A 70 -17.62 -0.91 2.14
C ALA A 70 -16.48 -1.69 1.47
N GLN A 71 -16.74 -2.28 0.30
CA GLN A 71 -15.72 -2.99 -0.47
C GLN A 71 -14.59 -2.05 -0.94
N ALA A 72 -14.93 -0.83 -1.36
CA ALA A 72 -13.93 0.18 -1.69
C ALA A 72 -13.00 0.45 -0.49
N GLN A 73 -13.56 0.68 0.70
CA GLN A 73 -12.78 0.90 1.92
C GLN A 73 -11.91 -0.32 2.29
N GLN A 74 -12.38 -1.54 2.03
CA GLN A 74 -11.59 -2.75 2.29
C GLN A 74 -10.30 -2.79 1.47
N TYR A 75 -10.29 -2.32 0.21
CA TYR A 75 -9.07 -2.26 -0.59
C TYR A 75 -8.07 -1.22 -0.07
N LEU A 76 -8.54 -0.07 0.42
CA LEU A 76 -7.67 0.91 1.09
C LEU A 76 -7.08 0.33 2.39
N ASN A 77 -7.92 -0.33 3.20
CA ASN A 77 -7.48 -0.97 4.45
C ASN A 77 -6.50 -2.13 4.20
N LEU A 78 -6.69 -2.90 3.12
CA LEU A 78 -5.79 -3.97 2.71
C LEU A 78 -4.40 -3.41 2.39
N ALA A 79 -4.35 -2.37 1.54
CA ALA A 79 -3.10 -1.70 1.19
C ALA A 79 -2.41 -1.11 2.42
N TYR A 80 -3.17 -0.38 3.24
CA TYR A 80 -2.66 0.25 4.45
C TYR A 80 -2.11 -0.78 5.44
N GLY A 81 -2.88 -1.83 5.75
CA GLY A 81 -2.49 -2.87 6.70
C GLY A 81 -1.24 -3.63 6.25
N ARG A 82 -1.10 -3.90 4.95
CA ARG A 82 0.11 -4.53 4.42
C ARG A 82 1.35 -3.66 4.60
N PHE A 83 1.24 -2.35 4.32
CA PHE A 83 2.34 -1.41 4.58
C PHE A 83 2.65 -1.25 6.07
N GLN A 84 1.62 -1.25 6.91
CA GLN A 84 1.79 -1.22 8.36
C GLN A 84 2.60 -2.43 8.86
N LEU A 85 2.30 -3.64 8.36
CA LEU A 85 3.06 -4.85 8.67
C LEU A 85 4.52 -4.74 8.22
N CYS A 86 4.75 -4.26 6.99
CA CYS A 86 6.08 -4.06 6.44
C CYS A 86 6.91 -3.08 7.31
N VAL A 87 6.32 -1.96 7.74
CA VAL A 87 6.99 -0.99 8.62
C VAL A 87 7.29 -1.57 10.01
N ALA A 88 6.42 -2.43 10.52
CA ALA A 88 6.58 -3.06 11.83
C ALA A 88 7.65 -4.17 11.87
N GLN A 89 8.05 -4.73 10.72
CA GLN A 89 9.05 -5.80 10.64
C GLN A 89 10.47 -5.26 10.88
N PRO A 90 11.19 -5.71 11.92
CA PRO A 90 12.55 -5.23 12.22
C PRO A 90 13.54 -5.41 11.06
N GLU A 91 13.47 -6.55 10.39
CA GLU A 91 14.33 -6.98 9.28
C GLU A 91 14.09 -6.26 7.95
N CYS A 92 12.98 -5.52 7.83
CA CYS A 92 12.66 -4.81 6.59
C CYS A 92 13.56 -3.58 6.42
N ASP A 93 14.08 -3.42 5.20
CA ASP A 93 14.94 -2.32 4.79
C ASP A 93 14.36 -0.92 5.09
N LEU A 94 15.23 0.01 5.52
CA LEU A 94 14.82 1.35 5.93
C LEU A 94 14.22 2.18 4.79
N GLU A 95 14.73 2.01 3.56
CA GLU A 95 14.20 2.70 2.38
C GLU A 95 12.77 2.21 2.08
N LEU A 96 12.55 0.90 2.17
CA LEU A 96 11.21 0.32 2.03
C LEU A 96 10.25 0.81 3.12
N LYS A 97 10.69 0.85 4.38
CA LYS A 97 9.87 1.39 5.48
C LYS A 97 9.48 2.84 5.24
N SER A 98 10.45 3.66 4.84
CA SER A 98 10.24 5.07 4.50
C SER A 98 9.24 5.24 3.37
N TRP A 99 9.37 4.41 2.33
CA TRP A 99 8.45 4.39 1.19
C TRP A 99 7.02 3.99 1.62
N CYS A 100 6.88 2.91 2.39
CA CYS A 100 5.62 2.44 2.95
C CYS A 100 4.95 3.52 3.81
N MET A 101 5.69 4.17 4.71
CA MET A 101 5.16 5.25 5.56
C MET A 101 4.62 6.42 4.73
N ARG A 102 5.35 6.87 3.69
CA ARG A 102 4.87 7.93 2.77
C ARG A 102 3.59 7.51 2.04
N ARG A 103 3.50 6.25 1.59
CA ARG A 103 2.29 5.74 0.93
C ARG A 103 1.12 5.56 1.90
N MET A 104 1.37 5.17 3.15
CA MET A 104 0.35 5.10 4.19
C MET A 104 -0.29 6.46 4.46
N GLN A 105 0.49 7.55 4.46
CA GLN A 105 -0.06 8.91 4.58
C GLN A 105 -1.02 9.24 3.41
N GLN A 106 -0.67 8.86 2.19
CA GLN A 106 -1.53 9.06 1.01
C GLN A 106 -2.82 8.21 1.09
N LEU A 107 -2.69 6.95 1.48
CA LEU A 107 -3.84 6.06 1.69
C LEU A 107 -4.76 6.54 2.82
N MET A 108 -4.20 7.17 3.85
CA MET A 108 -4.96 7.79 4.93
C MET A 108 -5.82 8.93 4.40
N VAL A 109 -5.24 9.84 3.60
CA VAL A 109 -6.00 10.93 2.98
C VAL A 109 -7.14 10.38 2.12
N LEU A 110 -6.86 9.41 1.24
CA LEU A 110 -7.90 8.79 0.40
C LEU A 110 -9.00 8.11 1.24
N SER A 111 -8.64 7.42 2.33
CA SER A 111 -9.60 6.79 3.22
C SER A 111 -10.51 7.83 3.89
N LEU A 112 -9.94 8.94 4.37
CA LEU A 112 -10.70 10.02 5.00
C LEU A 112 -11.61 10.74 4.00
N GLU A 113 -11.13 10.98 2.79
CA GLU A 113 -11.95 11.52 1.70
C GLU A 113 -13.13 10.60 1.41
N HIS A 114 -12.91 9.29 1.29
CA HIS A 114 -13.98 8.32 1.05
C HIS A 114 -14.99 8.27 2.21
N LEU A 115 -14.48 8.21 3.45
CA LEU A 115 -15.31 8.18 4.66
C LEU A 115 -16.15 9.44 4.82
N ASN A 116 -15.62 10.63 4.48
CA ASN A 116 -16.36 11.89 4.57
C ASN A 116 -17.62 11.94 3.69
N HIS A 117 -17.73 11.07 2.68
CA HIS A 117 -18.93 10.94 1.87
C HIS A 117 -19.96 9.93 2.45
N GLN A 118 -19.65 9.26 3.56
CA GLN A 118 -20.52 8.27 4.20
C GLN A 118 -21.31 8.86 5.38
N PRO A 119 -22.52 8.36 5.68
CA PRO A 119 -23.36 8.86 6.78
C PRO A 119 -22.68 8.85 8.16
N ASP A 120 -21.92 7.79 8.46
CA ASP A 120 -21.20 7.62 9.74
C ASP A 120 -19.69 7.94 9.63
N GLY A 121 -19.30 8.62 8.55
CA GLY A 121 -17.91 8.89 8.20
C GLY A 121 -17.08 9.51 9.33
N GLN A 122 -17.66 10.47 10.05
CA GLN A 122 -16.96 11.22 11.10
C GLN A 122 -16.47 10.32 12.24
N ILE A 123 -17.26 9.32 12.65
CA ILE A 123 -16.92 8.40 13.74
C ILE A 123 -15.74 7.52 13.31
N HIS A 124 -15.82 6.94 12.12
CA HIS A 124 -14.77 6.08 11.58
C HIS A 124 -13.49 6.85 11.27
N SER A 125 -13.59 8.07 10.75
CA SER A 125 -12.44 8.94 10.47
C SER A 125 -11.66 9.26 11.73
N LYS A 126 -12.31 9.53 12.87
CA LYS A 126 -11.61 9.85 14.12
C LYS A 126 -10.74 8.70 14.61
N ALA A 127 -11.31 7.51 14.70
CA ALA A 127 -10.56 6.32 15.13
C ALA A 127 -9.40 6.01 14.19
N LEU A 128 -9.61 6.17 12.88
CA LEU A 128 -8.59 5.93 11.86
C LEU A 128 -7.43 6.93 11.97
N ILE A 129 -7.72 8.23 12.17
CA ILE A 129 -6.71 9.28 12.39
C ILE A 129 -5.89 9.00 13.65
N GLU A 130 -6.54 8.67 14.77
CA GLU A 130 -5.85 8.39 16.03
C GLU A 130 -4.88 7.20 15.89
N ALA A 131 -5.34 6.11 15.28
CA ALA A 131 -4.49 4.94 15.01
C ALA A 131 -3.32 5.28 14.08
N HIS A 132 -3.54 6.07 13.03
CA HIS A 132 -2.49 6.51 12.11
C HIS A 132 -1.43 7.36 12.81
N ILE A 133 -1.85 8.37 13.59
CA ILE A 133 -0.93 9.25 14.31
C ILE A 133 -0.08 8.45 15.31
N GLN A 134 -0.71 7.55 16.07
CA GLN A 134 0.01 6.71 17.03
C GLN A 134 1.07 5.83 16.34
N PHE A 135 0.69 5.21 15.22
CA PHE A 135 1.61 4.37 14.45
C PHE A 135 2.78 5.17 13.87
N MET A 136 2.48 6.31 13.22
CA MET A 136 3.50 7.17 12.62
C MET A 136 4.44 7.74 13.68
N ALA A 137 3.93 8.18 14.83
CA ALA A 137 4.74 8.71 15.92
C ALA A 137 5.70 7.65 16.51
N PHE A 138 5.23 6.40 16.64
CA PHE A 138 6.06 5.30 17.13
C PHE A 138 7.22 4.98 16.17
N HIS A 139 6.98 5.05 14.84
CA HIS A 139 7.99 4.73 13.82
C HIS A 139 8.81 5.94 13.34
N ALA A 140 8.37 7.18 13.55
CA ALA A 140 9.07 8.40 13.13
C ALA A 140 10.48 8.53 13.72
N TRP A 141 10.73 7.98 14.91
CA TRP A 141 12.06 7.98 15.52
C TRP A 141 13.11 7.17 14.72
N ASN A 142 12.67 6.22 13.90
CA ASN A 142 13.58 5.40 13.08
C ASN A 142 14.00 6.08 11.77
N ASP A 143 13.28 7.12 11.31
CA ASP A 143 13.58 7.83 10.05
C ASP A 143 14.72 8.85 10.24
N ASP A 144 14.81 9.48 11.42
CA ASP A 144 15.86 10.44 11.78
C ASP A 144 17.25 9.80 11.98
N GLN A 145 17.34 8.48 12.14
CA GLN A 145 18.64 7.78 12.28
C GLN A 145 19.37 7.57 10.93
N GLY A 146 18.70 7.85 9.80
CA GLY A 146 19.29 7.78 8.46
C GLY A 146 20.03 9.05 8.02
N VAL A 147 19.81 10.18 8.71
CA VAL A 147 20.53 11.43 8.43
C VAL A 147 21.76 11.51 9.32
N VAL A 148 22.74 10.65 9.05
CA VAL A 148 24.11 10.94 9.49
C VAL A 148 24.51 12.22 8.74
N HIS A 149 24.42 13.36 9.43
CA HIS A 149 25.13 14.58 9.06
C HIS A 149 26.62 14.20 8.90
N ARG A 150 27.01 13.84 7.67
CA ARG A 150 28.40 13.86 7.26
C ARG A 150 28.77 15.32 7.09
N ASP A 151 29.04 15.97 8.21
CA ASP A 151 29.80 17.22 8.20
C ASP A 151 31.19 16.89 7.66
N HIS A 152 31.39 17.14 6.38
CA HIS A 152 32.69 17.15 5.75
C HIS A 152 33.27 18.56 5.83
N ARG A 153 34.26 18.69 6.72
CA ARG A 153 35.39 19.65 6.74
C ARG A 153 35.10 21.14 6.66
#